data_AF-A0A9D9DYH1-F1
#
_entry.id   AF-A0A9D9DYH1-F1
#
_cell.length_a   1.000
_cell.length_b   1.000
_cell.length_c   1.000
_cell.angle_alpha   90.00
_cell.angle_beta   90.00
_cell.angle_gamma   90.00
#
_symmetry.space_group_name_H-M   'P 1'
#
loop_
_entity.id
_entity.type
_entity.pdbx_description
1 polymer ?
#
loop_
_entity_poly.entity_id
_entity_poly.type
_entity_poly.pdbx_seq_one_letter_code
_entity_poly.pdbx_strand_id
1 'polypeptide(L)'
;MIYHNAIFYPDTEEELKNLVLPINDKESHKAFILPHMRLASIASLYRDAFSSIPNGKRIVAILPLHRETLEKDQGKFIFSPRKRGEETLLGPVQIESLSENDSKSYEEEEYSLELLYPYVACHNPDSILCPLFVSIKNAEEMKRLSSFIASLDDGNTTFIVSSNMTGRMMGKNTAEDRDSMISLLESKSHLMDLWQRGKITACGAPAIEAVQRVITSAWHLIGLSDDESITGHAAFYAD
;
A
#
# COMPACT_ATOMS: atom_id res chain seq x y z
N MET A 1 -5.21 14.71 -9.58
CA MET A 1 -5.06 15.91 -8.69
C MET A 1 -4.18 15.54 -7.51
N ILE A 2 -3.18 16.37 -7.15
CA ILE A 2 -2.25 16.11 -6.03
C ILE A 2 -2.72 16.92 -4.81
N TYR A 3 -3.12 16.26 -3.73
CA TYR A 3 -3.68 16.89 -2.53
C TYR A 3 -2.61 17.15 -1.46
N HIS A 4 -1.51 16.40 -1.47
CA HIS A 4 -0.53 16.38 -0.38
C HIS A 4 0.90 16.82 -0.78
N ASN A 5 1.02 17.64 -1.83
CA ASN A 5 2.28 17.96 -2.54
C ASN A 5 3.43 18.40 -1.61
N ALA A 6 3.19 19.28 -0.63
CA ALA A 6 4.27 19.88 0.17
C ALA A 6 4.92 18.95 1.22
N ILE A 7 4.33 17.78 1.50
CA ILE A 7 4.80 16.89 2.57
C ILE A 7 5.46 15.64 1.97
N PHE A 8 4.80 15.03 0.97
CA PHE A 8 5.18 13.72 0.47
C PHE A 8 5.83 13.72 -0.91
N TYR A 9 5.72 14.81 -1.66
CA TYR A 9 6.28 14.93 -3.01
C TYR A 9 7.51 15.85 -3.03
N PRO A 10 8.38 15.69 -4.05
CA PRO A 10 9.39 16.70 -4.32
C PRO A 10 8.75 17.99 -4.85
N ASP A 11 9.51 19.09 -4.75
CA ASP A 11 9.01 20.43 -5.11
C ASP A 11 8.91 20.62 -6.65
N THR A 12 9.61 19.80 -7.43
CA THR A 12 9.68 19.92 -8.89
C THR A 12 9.27 18.64 -9.64
N GLU A 13 8.74 18.82 -10.85
CA GLU A 13 8.41 17.72 -11.76
C GLU A 13 9.65 16.92 -12.18
N GLU A 14 10.79 17.60 -12.35
CA GLU A 14 12.06 16.96 -12.73
C GLU A 14 12.57 16.03 -11.63
N GLU A 15 12.52 16.48 -10.36
CA GLU A 15 12.84 15.62 -9.21
C GLU A 15 11.88 14.44 -9.13
N LEU A 16 10.57 14.65 -9.32
CA LEU A 16 9.59 13.58 -9.34
C LEU A 16 9.92 12.54 -10.42
N LYS A 17 10.20 12.99 -11.64
CA LYS A 17 10.62 12.12 -12.75
C LYS A 17 11.84 11.29 -12.37
N ASN A 18 12.87 11.92 -11.79
CA ASN A 18 14.09 11.24 -11.38
C ASN A 18 13.85 10.18 -10.30
N LEU A 19 12.92 10.42 -9.37
CA LEU A 19 12.57 9.45 -8.33
C LEU A 19 11.85 8.22 -8.89
N VAL A 20 11.08 8.36 -9.96
CA VAL A 20 10.22 7.29 -10.48
C VAL A 20 10.71 6.64 -11.77
N LEU A 21 11.96 6.92 -12.18
CA LEU A 21 12.49 6.39 -13.44
C LEU A 21 12.36 4.86 -13.49
N PRO A 22 11.80 4.30 -14.59
CA PRO A 22 11.69 2.86 -14.73
C PRO A 22 13.06 2.20 -14.71
N ILE A 23 13.15 1.08 -14.01
CA ILE A 23 14.29 0.15 -14.08
C ILE A 23 13.84 -1.12 -14.81
N ASN A 24 14.76 -1.77 -15.51
CA ASN A 24 14.50 -3.05 -16.17
C ASN A 24 14.66 -4.18 -15.15
N ASP A 25 13.59 -4.46 -14.41
CA ASP A 25 13.43 -5.73 -13.69
C ASP A 25 12.36 -6.59 -14.40
N LYS A 26 12.47 -7.91 -14.27
CA LYS A 26 11.65 -8.90 -15.01
C LYS A 26 10.98 -9.93 -14.12
N GLU A 27 11.23 -9.92 -12.81
CA GLU A 27 10.52 -10.82 -11.91
C GLU A 27 9.10 -10.30 -11.66
N SER A 28 8.10 -11.20 -11.67
CA SER A 28 6.70 -10.83 -11.47
C SER A 28 6.23 -11.39 -10.14
N HIS A 29 5.82 -10.52 -9.22
CA HIS A 29 5.29 -10.92 -7.93
C HIS A 29 3.79 -10.62 -7.81
N LYS A 30 3.12 -11.35 -6.93
CA LYS A 30 1.67 -11.33 -6.79
C LYS A 30 1.19 -10.33 -5.74
N ALA A 31 1.98 -10.12 -4.70
CA ALA A 31 1.66 -9.14 -3.68
C ALA A 31 2.89 -8.38 -3.20
N PHE A 32 2.66 -7.13 -2.80
CA PHE A 32 3.66 -6.25 -2.22
C PHE A 32 3.15 -5.64 -0.93
N ILE A 33 4.07 -5.38 0.00
CA ILE A 33 3.83 -4.47 1.13
C ILE A 33 4.74 -3.27 0.92
N LEU A 34 4.15 -2.08 0.80
CA LEU A 34 4.88 -0.84 0.53
C LEU A 34 4.63 0.19 1.65
N PRO A 35 5.68 0.85 2.17
CA PRO A 35 5.52 1.92 3.14
C PRO A 35 4.89 3.16 2.51
N HIS A 36 4.13 3.95 3.28
CA HIS A 36 3.62 5.25 2.83
C HIS A 36 4.26 6.37 3.66
N MET A 37 5.25 7.02 3.07
CA MET A 37 5.93 8.19 3.65
C MET A 37 6.43 9.09 2.51
N ARG A 38 7.30 10.07 2.83
CA ARG A 38 7.86 10.97 1.81
C ARG A 38 8.54 10.17 0.70
N LEU A 39 8.17 10.45 -0.56
CA LEU A 39 8.60 9.71 -1.74
C LEU A 39 10.11 9.55 -1.83
N ALA A 40 10.86 10.63 -1.55
CA ALA A 40 12.32 10.61 -1.60
C ALA A 40 12.97 9.55 -0.68
N SER A 41 12.29 9.12 0.39
CA SER A 41 12.79 8.13 1.35
C SER A 41 12.43 6.69 0.99
N ILE A 42 11.51 6.48 0.04
CA ILE A 42 10.95 5.16 -0.34
C ILE A 42 10.95 4.92 -1.85
N ALA A 43 11.64 5.79 -2.60
CA ALA A 43 11.57 5.78 -4.05
C ALA A 43 12.20 4.52 -4.65
N SER A 44 13.32 4.04 -4.10
CA SER A 44 13.93 2.77 -4.52
C SER A 44 12.95 1.60 -4.36
N LEU A 45 12.34 1.48 -3.18
CA LEU A 45 11.39 0.41 -2.84
C LEU A 45 10.19 0.38 -3.79
N TYR A 46 9.65 1.55 -4.13
CA TYR A 46 8.56 1.65 -5.09
C TYR A 46 9.02 1.34 -6.52
N ARG A 47 10.18 1.85 -6.96
CA ARG A 47 10.71 1.52 -8.30
C ARG A 47 10.89 0.02 -8.47
N ASP A 48 11.47 -0.64 -7.49
CA ASP A 48 11.71 -2.09 -7.50
C ASP A 48 10.36 -2.82 -7.59
N ALA A 49 9.43 -2.51 -6.68
CA ALA A 49 8.11 -3.15 -6.68
C ALA A 49 7.34 -2.96 -7.99
N PHE A 50 7.24 -1.73 -8.49
CA PHE A 50 6.49 -1.42 -9.71
C PHE A 50 7.19 -1.92 -10.99
N SER A 51 8.52 -2.06 -10.98
CA SER A 51 9.24 -2.72 -12.08
C SER A 51 8.93 -4.22 -12.16
N SER A 52 8.59 -4.83 -11.02
CA SER A 52 8.16 -6.23 -10.92
C SER A 52 6.65 -6.44 -11.16
N ILE A 53 5.91 -5.39 -11.53
CA ILE A 53 4.50 -5.53 -11.93
C ILE A 53 4.44 -5.54 -13.45
N PRO A 54 3.95 -6.61 -14.10
CA PRO A 54 3.74 -6.60 -15.54
C PRO A 54 2.74 -5.51 -15.94
N ASN A 55 3.06 -4.75 -16.98
CA ASN A 55 2.14 -3.76 -17.53
C ASN A 55 0.85 -4.44 -18.07
N GLY A 56 -0.31 -3.80 -17.91
CA GLY A 56 -1.63 -4.35 -18.26
C GLY A 56 -2.30 -5.20 -17.17
N LYS A 57 -1.73 -5.25 -15.96
CA LYS A 57 -2.32 -5.94 -14.79
C LYS A 57 -3.41 -5.10 -14.13
N ARG A 58 -4.25 -5.74 -13.32
CA ARG A 58 -5.06 -5.04 -12.31
C ARG A 58 -4.22 -4.89 -11.04
N ILE A 59 -4.05 -3.66 -10.55
CA ILE A 59 -3.32 -3.37 -9.31
C ILE A 59 -4.33 -3.04 -8.23
N VAL A 60 -4.54 -3.95 -7.27
CA VAL A 60 -5.44 -3.73 -6.14
C VAL A 60 -4.63 -3.15 -4.98
N ALA A 61 -4.81 -1.85 -4.73
CA ALA A 61 -4.11 -1.14 -3.66
C ALA A 61 -4.96 -1.08 -2.40
N ILE A 62 -4.55 -1.79 -1.34
CA ILE A 62 -5.21 -1.85 -0.04
C ILE A 62 -4.55 -0.82 0.88
N LEU A 63 -5.30 0.22 1.22
CA LEU A 63 -4.81 1.43 1.86
C LEU A 63 -5.47 1.60 3.23
N PRO A 64 -4.72 1.63 4.34
CA PRO A 64 -5.31 1.84 5.65
C PRO A 64 -5.88 3.26 5.73
N LEU A 65 -7.09 3.39 6.25
CA LEU A 65 -7.69 4.69 6.50
C LEU A 65 -7.16 5.24 7.83
N HIS A 66 -6.39 6.32 7.79
CA HIS A 66 -5.83 6.94 9.00
C HIS A 66 -6.87 7.75 9.79
N ARG A 67 -7.92 8.23 9.13
CA ARG A 67 -9.01 8.98 9.76
C ARG A 67 -10.17 8.08 10.16
N GLU A 68 -10.98 8.56 11.08
CA GLU A 68 -12.20 7.86 11.46
C GLU A 68 -13.19 7.78 10.29
N THR A 69 -13.88 6.64 10.22
CA THR A 69 -14.99 6.47 9.27
C THR A 69 -16.08 7.50 9.53
N LEU A 70 -16.56 8.15 8.48
CA LEU A 70 -17.66 9.12 8.54
C LEU A 70 -18.92 8.50 9.16
N GLU A 71 -19.72 9.32 9.84
CA GLU A 71 -20.95 8.86 10.50
C GLU A 71 -21.92 8.14 9.55
N LYS A 72 -22.06 8.64 8.32
CA LYS A 72 -22.89 8.03 7.27
C LYS A 72 -22.43 6.63 6.84
N ASP A 73 -21.18 6.28 7.13
CA ASP A 73 -20.51 5.06 6.70
C ASP A 73 -20.24 4.09 7.88
N GLN A 74 -20.84 4.34 9.05
CA GLN A 74 -20.73 3.45 10.20
C GLN A 74 -21.16 2.02 9.86
N GLY A 75 -20.37 1.03 10.31
CA GLY A 75 -20.57 -0.39 10.02
C GLY A 75 -19.95 -0.85 8.69
N LYS A 76 -19.44 0.06 7.85
CA LYS A 76 -18.62 -0.26 6.69
C LYS A 76 -17.13 -0.18 7.06
N PHE A 77 -16.31 -0.93 6.34
CA PHE A 77 -14.87 -1.00 6.58
C PHE A 77 -14.04 -1.11 5.30
N ILE A 78 -14.68 -1.20 4.12
CA ILE A 78 -14.06 -1.17 2.80
C ILE A 78 -14.72 -0.05 1.99
N PHE A 79 -13.91 0.81 1.41
CA PHE A 79 -14.32 1.95 0.59
C PHE A 79 -13.48 2.02 -0.67
N SER A 80 -14.05 2.59 -1.73
CA SER A 80 -13.32 2.82 -2.98
C SER A 80 -13.56 4.25 -3.46
N PRO A 81 -12.59 4.83 -4.19
CA PRO A 81 -12.83 6.07 -4.90
C PRO A 81 -13.78 5.81 -6.08
N ARG A 82 -14.45 6.86 -6.55
CA ARG A 82 -15.29 6.77 -7.76
C ARG A 82 -14.43 6.41 -8.97
N LYS A 83 -14.97 5.57 -9.86
CA LYS A 83 -14.32 5.24 -11.14
C LYS A 83 -14.03 6.51 -11.95
N ARG A 84 -12.75 6.77 -12.27
CA ARG A 84 -12.29 7.92 -13.05
C ARG A 84 -10.90 7.70 -13.65
N GLY A 85 -10.56 8.46 -14.68
CA GLY A 85 -9.16 8.68 -15.05
C GLY A 85 -8.60 9.83 -14.22
N GLU A 86 -7.42 9.64 -13.63
CA GLU A 86 -6.69 10.68 -12.92
C GLU A 86 -5.53 11.19 -13.75
N GLU A 87 -5.50 12.51 -14.01
CA GLU A 87 -4.33 13.16 -14.60
C GLU A 87 -3.29 13.44 -13.51
N THR A 88 -2.08 12.95 -13.74
CA THR A 88 -0.90 13.15 -12.88
C THR A 88 0.15 13.98 -13.62
N LEU A 89 1.18 14.44 -12.92
CA LEU A 89 2.31 15.13 -13.56
C LEU A 89 3.06 14.26 -14.58
N LEU A 90 2.94 12.94 -14.49
CA LEU A 90 3.70 11.98 -15.30
C LEU A 90 2.84 11.24 -16.33
N GLY A 91 1.56 11.54 -16.39
CA GLY A 91 0.61 10.92 -17.30
C GLY A 91 -0.69 10.47 -16.62
N PRO A 92 -1.64 9.94 -17.40
CA PRO A 92 -2.92 9.50 -16.87
C PRO A 92 -2.79 8.17 -16.12
N VAL A 93 -3.64 7.99 -15.11
CA VAL A 93 -3.82 6.73 -14.37
C VAL A 93 -5.28 6.31 -14.45
N GLN A 94 -5.53 5.07 -14.85
CA GLN A 94 -6.89 4.51 -14.87
C GLN A 94 -7.27 3.99 -13.50
N ILE A 95 -8.36 4.51 -12.92
CA ILE A 95 -8.88 4.09 -11.60
C ILE A 95 -10.24 3.42 -11.76
N GLU A 96 -10.37 2.23 -11.17
CA GLU A 96 -11.63 1.49 -11.08
C GLU A 96 -12.06 1.29 -9.62
N SER A 97 -13.35 1.54 -9.35
CA SER A 97 -13.96 1.25 -8.05
C SER A 97 -14.27 -0.24 -7.93
N LEU A 98 -13.92 -0.84 -6.79
CA LEU A 98 -14.22 -2.24 -6.48
C LEU A 98 -15.33 -2.39 -5.44
N SER A 99 -15.83 -1.29 -4.88
CA SER A 99 -16.91 -1.31 -3.89
C SER A 99 -18.00 -0.33 -4.25
N GLU A 100 -19.24 -0.63 -3.87
CA GLU A 100 -20.37 0.30 -4.04
C GLU A 100 -20.29 1.51 -3.09
N ASN A 101 -19.34 1.50 -2.14
CA ASN A 101 -19.14 2.55 -1.15
C ASN A 101 -18.22 3.65 -1.68
N ASP A 102 -18.69 4.32 -2.73
CA ASP A 102 -17.96 5.40 -3.39
C ASP A 102 -17.90 6.65 -2.48
N SER A 103 -16.70 7.04 -2.06
CA SER A 103 -16.50 8.23 -1.23
C SER A 103 -15.29 9.04 -1.68
N LYS A 104 -15.56 10.21 -2.26
CA LYS A 104 -14.53 11.21 -2.62
C LYS A 104 -13.78 11.71 -1.37
N SER A 105 -14.45 11.74 -0.22
CA SER A 105 -13.89 12.29 1.01
C SER A 105 -12.67 11.51 1.51
N TYR A 106 -12.69 10.17 1.42
CA TYR A 106 -11.55 9.36 1.89
C TYR A 106 -10.34 9.47 0.95
N GLU A 107 -10.59 9.68 -0.35
CA GLU A 107 -9.53 9.89 -1.32
C GLU A 107 -8.78 11.20 -1.10
N GLU A 108 -9.50 12.28 -0.78
CA GLU A 108 -8.89 13.59 -0.50
C GLU A 108 -8.11 13.59 0.83
N GLU A 109 -8.40 12.65 1.73
CA GLU A 109 -7.80 12.56 3.06
C GLU A 109 -6.62 11.60 3.15
N GLU A 110 -6.57 10.58 2.28
CA GLU A 110 -5.63 9.47 2.38
C GLU A 110 -4.52 9.59 1.32
N TYR A 111 -3.36 10.07 1.74
CA TYR A 111 -2.21 10.34 0.89
C TYR A 111 -1.55 9.08 0.31
N SER A 112 -1.72 7.91 0.94
CA SER A 112 -1.08 6.67 0.49
C SER A 112 -1.48 6.25 -0.92
N LEU A 113 -2.69 6.58 -1.37
CA LEU A 113 -3.12 6.37 -2.76
C LEU A 113 -2.31 7.23 -3.73
N GLU A 114 -2.15 8.51 -3.39
CA GLU A 114 -1.48 9.50 -4.22
C GLU A 114 -0.05 9.02 -4.57
N LEU A 115 0.65 8.43 -3.59
CA LEU A 115 2.03 7.95 -3.75
C LEU A 115 2.18 6.90 -4.86
N LEU A 116 1.11 6.18 -5.20
CA LEU A 116 1.12 5.15 -6.23
C LEU A 116 1.02 5.73 -7.64
N TYR A 117 0.36 6.88 -7.79
CA TYR A 117 0.03 7.44 -9.10
C TYR A 117 1.25 7.66 -10.01
N PRO A 118 2.36 8.27 -9.55
CA PRO A 118 3.54 8.47 -10.40
C PRO A 118 4.12 7.15 -10.91
N TYR A 119 4.13 6.11 -10.07
CA TYR A 119 4.70 4.81 -10.43
C TYR A 119 3.80 4.03 -11.36
N VAL A 120 2.47 4.05 -11.16
CA VAL A 120 1.53 3.47 -12.13
C VAL A 120 1.67 4.15 -13.49
N ALA A 121 1.69 5.48 -13.52
CA ALA A 121 1.80 6.24 -14.77
C ALA A 121 3.10 5.93 -15.54
N CYS A 122 4.23 5.77 -14.82
CA CYS A 122 5.54 5.55 -15.46
C CYS A 122 5.87 4.08 -15.74
N HIS A 123 5.61 3.18 -14.79
CA HIS A 123 5.99 1.76 -14.92
C HIS A 123 4.89 0.92 -15.55
N ASN A 124 3.63 1.27 -15.31
CA ASN A 124 2.49 0.42 -15.63
C ASN A 124 1.33 1.19 -16.30
N PRO A 125 1.59 1.96 -17.39
CA PRO A 125 0.61 2.89 -17.96
C PRO A 125 -0.67 2.23 -18.50
N ASP A 126 -0.63 0.94 -18.85
CA ASP A 126 -1.78 0.19 -19.35
C ASP A 126 -2.50 -0.59 -18.24
N SER A 127 -2.05 -0.46 -16.98
CA SER A 127 -2.64 -1.14 -15.83
C SER A 127 -3.80 -0.36 -15.23
N ILE A 128 -4.74 -1.09 -14.62
CA ILE A 128 -5.88 -0.50 -13.92
C ILE A 128 -5.57 -0.50 -12.43
N LEU A 129 -5.58 0.69 -11.81
CA LEU A 129 -5.46 0.84 -10.37
C LEU A 129 -6.84 0.72 -9.71
N CYS A 130 -6.94 -0.14 -8.70
CA CYS A 130 -8.16 -0.42 -7.95
C CYS A 130 -7.95 -0.15 -6.45
N PRO A 131 -8.15 1.10 -5.99
CA PRO A 131 -7.92 1.44 -4.59
C PRO A 131 -9.04 0.93 -3.66
N LEU A 132 -8.62 0.39 -2.52
CA LEU A 132 -9.45 -0.10 -1.43
C LEU A 132 -9.00 0.55 -0.12
N PHE A 133 -9.70 1.58 0.32
CA PHE A 133 -9.49 2.13 1.66
C PHE A 133 -10.11 1.20 2.69
N VAL A 134 -9.36 0.85 3.72
CA VAL A 134 -9.78 -0.11 4.74
C VAL A 134 -9.67 0.46 6.15
N SER A 135 -10.72 0.28 6.94
CA SER A 135 -10.77 0.67 8.36
C SER A 135 -11.13 -0.55 9.21
N ILE A 136 -10.21 -1.51 9.27
CA ILE A 136 -10.42 -2.79 9.99
C ILE A 136 -10.24 -2.58 11.49
N LYS A 137 -11.26 -2.94 12.27
CA LYS A 137 -11.32 -2.82 13.73
C LYS A 137 -11.25 -4.17 14.43
N ASN A 138 -11.67 -5.24 13.75
CA ASN A 138 -11.78 -6.58 14.35
C ASN A 138 -11.42 -7.72 13.39
N ALA A 139 -11.26 -8.92 13.97
CA ALA A 139 -10.89 -10.12 13.23
C ALA A 139 -11.94 -10.56 12.21
N GLU A 140 -13.22 -10.23 12.41
CA GLU A 140 -14.29 -10.57 11.46
C GLU A 140 -14.19 -9.71 10.20
N GLU A 141 -13.95 -8.42 10.34
CA GLU A 141 -13.67 -7.51 9.21
C GLU A 141 -12.41 -7.92 8.44
N MET A 142 -11.33 -8.29 9.15
CA MET A 142 -10.11 -8.83 8.52
C MET A 142 -10.41 -10.10 7.70
N LYS A 143 -11.19 -11.04 8.24
CA LYS A 143 -11.60 -12.26 7.50
C LYS A 143 -12.45 -11.92 6.28
N ARG A 144 -13.39 -10.99 6.41
CA ARG A 144 -14.22 -10.53 5.28
C ARG A 144 -13.37 -9.86 4.20
N LEU A 145 -12.35 -9.07 4.58
CA LEU A 145 -11.39 -8.54 3.62
C LEU A 145 -10.61 -9.66 2.93
N SER A 146 -10.16 -10.68 3.67
CA SER A 146 -9.45 -11.83 3.10
C SER A 146 -10.31 -12.57 2.05
N SER A 147 -11.58 -12.84 2.35
CA SER A 147 -12.52 -13.43 1.39
C SER A 147 -12.73 -12.54 0.16
N PHE A 148 -12.79 -11.22 0.34
CA PHE A 148 -12.91 -10.27 -0.76
C PHE A 148 -11.66 -10.26 -1.65
N ILE A 149 -10.46 -10.22 -1.05
CA ILE A 149 -9.17 -10.34 -1.78
C ILE A 149 -9.13 -11.65 -2.57
N ALA A 150 -9.53 -12.77 -1.97
CA ALA A 150 -9.57 -14.06 -2.66
C ALA A 150 -10.52 -14.04 -3.89
N SER A 151 -11.61 -13.27 -3.85
CA SER A 151 -12.52 -13.14 -4.99
C SER A 151 -11.97 -12.29 -6.14
N LEU A 152 -10.94 -11.47 -5.87
CA LEU A 152 -10.28 -10.61 -6.86
C LEU A 152 -9.05 -11.28 -7.49
N ASP A 153 -8.57 -12.38 -6.90
CA ASP A 153 -7.40 -13.11 -7.38
C ASP A 153 -7.73 -13.96 -8.61
N ASP A 154 -7.61 -13.36 -9.78
CA ASP A 154 -7.84 -13.97 -11.09
C ASP A 154 -6.55 -14.35 -11.84
N GLY A 155 -5.39 -14.29 -11.18
CA GLY A 155 -4.07 -14.45 -11.80
C GLY A 155 -3.60 -13.27 -12.66
N ASN A 156 -4.47 -12.30 -12.94
CA ASN A 156 -4.13 -11.03 -13.59
C ASN A 156 -4.14 -9.83 -12.63
N THR A 157 -4.23 -10.11 -11.33
CA THR A 157 -4.29 -9.12 -10.27
C THR A 157 -3.03 -9.17 -9.41
N THR A 158 -2.42 -8.01 -9.19
CA THR A 158 -1.34 -7.80 -8.22
C THR A 158 -1.90 -7.00 -7.04
N PHE A 159 -1.60 -7.43 -5.82
CA PHE A 159 -2.03 -6.75 -4.61
C PHE A 159 -0.92 -5.87 -4.04
N ILE A 160 -1.24 -4.65 -3.62
CA ILE A 160 -0.32 -3.78 -2.89
C ILE A 160 -0.98 -3.44 -1.56
N VAL A 161 -0.35 -3.79 -0.44
CA VAL A 161 -0.76 -3.34 0.89
C VAL A 161 0.11 -2.16 1.27
N SER A 162 -0.50 -1.00 1.48
CA SER A 162 0.23 0.17 1.94
C SER A 162 0.35 0.12 3.47
N SER A 163 1.57 -0.03 4.01
CA SER A 163 1.79 -0.10 5.45
C SER A 163 3.22 0.27 5.84
N ASN A 164 3.35 1.12 6.84
CA ASN A 164 4.60 1.27 7.59
C ASN A 164 4.74 0.10 8.57
N MET A 165 5.96 -0.33 8.89
CA MET A 165 6.20 -1.47 9.79
C MET A 165 6.00 -1.11 11.27
N THR A 166 5.96 0.19 11.57
CA THR A 166 5.62 0.73 12.87
C THR A 166 4.74 1.97 12.70
N GLY A 167 3.79 2.17 13.61
CA GLY A 167 3.01 3.39 13.70
C GLY A 167 3.75 4.50 14.45
N ARG A 168 4.96 4.23 14.96
CA ARG A 168 5.79 5.20 15.68
C ARG A 168 6.63 6.01 14.71
N MET A 169 6.55 7.33 14.82
CA MET A 169 7.21 8.23 13.86
C MET A 169 8.74 8.35 14.05
N MET A 170 9.28 8.28 15.28
CA MET A 170 10.72 8.40 15.55
C MET A 170 11.11 7.76 16.89
N GLY A 171 12.35 7.27 17.01
CA GLY A 171 12.98 6.87 18.28
C GLY A 171 13.71 5.53 18.24
N LYS A 172 14.47 5.19 19.30
CA LYS A 172 15.27 3.95 19.36
C LYS A 172 14.46 2.66 19.10
N ASN A 173 13.16 2.69 19.37
CA ASN A 173 12.30 1.51 19.26
C ASN A 173 11.73 1.30 17.85
N THR A 174 11.91 2.22 16.89
CA THR A 174 11.33 2.07 15.54
C THR A 174 12.00 0.96 14.75
N ALA A 175 13.32 0.81 14.88
CA ALA A 175 14.07 -0.28 14.24
C ALA A 175 13.69 -1.63 14.87
N GLU A 176 13.59 -1.70 16.21
CA GLU A 176 13.18 -2.91 16.92
C GLU A 176 11.75 -3.34 16.56
N ASP A 177 10.81 -2.39 16.48
CA ASP A 177 9.44 -2.65 16.05
C ASP A 177 9.40 -3.16 14.60
N ARG A 178 10.20 -2.55 13.70
CA ARG A 178 10.35 -2.99 12.31
C ARG A 178 10.92 -4.41 12.23
N ASP A 179 12.00 -4.69 12.92
CA ASP A 179 12.68 -6.01 12.89
C ASP A 179 11.78 -7.10 13.49
N SER A 180 11.00 -6.73 14.51
CA SER A 180 9.94 -7.60 15.05
C SER A 180 8.86 -7.87 14.00
N MET A 181 8.41 -6.85 13.27
CA MET A 181 7.42 -7.00 12.20
C MET A 181 7.95 -7.88 11.05
N ILE A 182 9.20 -7.67 10.62
CA ILE A 182 9.89 -8.53 9.64
C ILE A 182 9.83 -9.98 10.09
N SER A 183 10.25 -10.26 11.33
CA SER A 183 10.26 -11.61 11.90
C SER A 183 8.85 -12.24 11.93
N LEU A 184 7.83 -11.45 12.25
CA LEU A 184 6.43 -11.90 12.28
C LEU A 184 5.89 -12.23 10.87
N LEU A 185 6.31 -11.49 9.84
CA LEU A 185 5.94 -11.76 8.44
C LEU A 185 6.61 -13.03 7.93
N GLU A 186 7.90 -13.20 8.18
CA GLU A 186 8.67 -14.40 7.82
C GLU A 186 8.08 -15.66 8.50
N SER A 187 7.66 -15.53 9.75
CA SER A 187 7.05 -16.64 10.51
C SER A 187 5.55 -16.83 10.24
N LYS A 188 4.95 -16.02 9.36
CA LYS A 188 3.51 -16.03 9.05
C LYS A 188 2.61 -15.94 10.29
N SER A 189 2.97 -15.07 11.24
CA SER A 189 2.23 -14.88 12.49
C SER A 189 0.82 -14.30 12.30
N HIS A 190 -0.03 -14.46 13.32
CA HIS A 190 -1.36 -13.82 13.40
C HIS A 190 -1.25 -12.36 13.86
N LEU A 191 -1.07 -11.45 12.91
CA LEU A 191 -0.83 -10.02 13.15
C LEU A 191 -2.02 -9.32 13.82
N MET A 192 -3.26 -9.68 13.49
CA MET A 192 -4.48 -9.06 14.01
C MET A 192 -4.56 -9.17 15.53
N ASP A 193 -4.29 -10.34 16.10
CA ASP A 193 -4.32 -10.56 17.55
C ASP A 193 -3.23 -9.73 18.26
N LEU A 194 -2.03 -9.69 17.68
CA LEU A 194 -0.92 -8.88 18.19
C LEU A 194 -1.23 -7.39 18.13
N TRP A 195 -1.83 -6.93 17.03
CA TRP A 195 -2.22 -5.53 16.83
C TRP A 195 -3.33 -5.11 17.81
N GLN A 196 -4.38 -5.91 17.98
CA GLN A 196 -5.45 -5.64 18.95
C GLN A 196 -4.95 -5.60 20.40
N ARG A 197 -3.92 -6.39 20.73
CA ARG A 197 -3.27 -6.38 22.04
C ARG A 197 -2.22 -5.27 22.21
N GLY A 198 -2.04 -4.41 21.20
CA GLY A 198 -1.06 -3.32 21.20
C GLY A 198 0.40 -3.80 21.20
N LYS A 199 0.67 -5.04 20.75
CA LYS A 199 2.03 -5.60 20.65
C LYS A 199 2.76 -5.17 19.40
N ILE A 200 2.03 -4.84 18.34
CA ILE A 200 2.53 -4.20 17.12
C ILE A 200 1.69 -2.97 16.82
N THR A 201 2.27 -2.02 16.08
CA THR A 201 1.63 -0.72 15.78
C THR A 201 1.56 -0.42 14.29
N ALA A 202 1.99 -1.34 13.42
CA ALA A 202 1.91 -1.19 11.97
C ALA A 202 0.47 -0.86 11.52
N CYS A 203 0.30 0.24 10.78
CA CYS A 203 -1.01 0.78 10.37
C CYS A 203 -1.79 -0.16 9.45
N GLY A 204 -1.10 -0.97 8.64
CA GLY A 204 -1.70 -1.95 7.74
C GLY A 204 -1.69 -3.39 8.27
N ALA A 205 -1.33 -3.66 9.53
CA ALA A 205 -1.21 -5.03 10.04
C ALA A 205 -2.44 -5.93 9.77
N PRO A 206 -3.69 -5.47 10.00
CA PRO A 206 -4.87 -6.28 9.65
C PRO A 206 -5.00 -6.59 8.15
N ALA A 207 -4.65 -5.62 7.29
CA ALA A 207 -4.69 -5.79 5.84
C ALA A 207 -3.59 -6.73 5.33
N ILE A 208 -2.39 -6.64 5.92
CA ILE A 208 -1.28 -7.56 5.63
C ILE A 208 -1.69 -9.00 5.96
N GLU A 209 -2.30 -9.23 7.14
CA GLU A 209 -2.78 -10.58 7.47
C GLU A 209 -3.88 -11.05 6.51
N ALA A 210 -4.79 -10.16 6.09
CA ALA A 210 -5.83 -10.50 5.13
C ALA A 210 -5.26 -10.99 3.79
N VAL A 211 -4.22 -10.33 3.29
CA VAL A 211 -3.49 -10.75 2.07
C VAL A 211 -2.72 -12.05 2.30
N GLN A 212 -1.99 -12.18 3.42
CA GLN A 212 -1.21 -13.38 3.75
C GLN A 212 -2.06 -14.66 3.84
N ARG A 213 -3.36 -14.53 4.17
CA ARG A 213 -4.31 -15.65 4.18
C ARG A 213 -4.69 -16.14 2.78
N VAL A 214 -4.55 -15.29 1.76
CA VAL A 214 -4.85 -15.60 0.34
C VAL A 214 -3.57 -15.96 -0.41
N ILE A 215 -2.53 -15.14 -0.24
CA ILE A 215 -1.22 -15.30 -0.86
C ILE A 215 -0.34 -16.07 0.13
N THR A 216 -0.26 -17.38 -0.07
CA THR A 216 0.34 -18.32 0.89
C THR A 216 1.85 -18.52 0.72
N SER A 217 2.47 -17.86 -0.27
CA SER A 217 3.93 -17.81 -0.43
C SER A 217 4.61 -17.11 0.75
N ALA A 218 5.94 -17.16 0.81
CA ALA A 218 6.67 -16.45 1.85
C ALA A 218 6.78 -14.96 1.48
N TRP A 219 6.77 -14.09 2.49
CA TRP A 219 7.12 -12.69 2.30
C TRP A 219 8.64 -12.56 2.25
N HIS A 220 9.13 -11.88 1.22
CA HIS A 220 10.55 -11.62 1.00
C HIS A 220 10.82 -10.13 1.09
N LEU A 221 11.88 -9.74 1.81
CA LEU A 221 12.28 -8.35 1.95
C LEU A 221 12.84 -7.83 0.61
N ILE A 222 12.25 -6.75 0.09
CA ILE A 222 12.81 -5.96 -1.02
C ILE A 222 13.97 -5.12 -0.48
N GLY A 223 13.69 -4.36 0.59
CA GLY A 223 14.64 -3.45 1.18
C GLY A 223 14.07 -2.63 2.31
N LEU A 224 14.93 -1.76 2.85
CA LEU A 224 14.61 -0.78 3.88
C LEU A 224 14.57 0.61 3.25
N SER A 225 13.96 1.60 3.91
CA SER A 225 13.94 2.98 3.39
C SER A 225 15.34 3.52 3.14
N ASP A 226 15.43 4.39 2.11
CA ASP A 226 16.67 5.05 1.67
C ASP A 226 17.22 6.05 2.72
N ASP A 227 16.37 6.47 3.66
CA ASP A 227 16.73 7.42 4.71
C ASP A 227 17.11 6.68 6.01
N GLU A 228 18.41 6.67 6.33
CA GLU A 228 18.95 6.05 7.56
C GLU A 228 18.38 6.68 8.85
N SER A 229 17.88 7.91 8.78
CA SER A 229 17.24 8.56 9.94
C SER A 229 15.83 8.04 10.20
N ILE A 230 15.26 7.25 9.29
CA ILE A 230 13.87 6.80 9.32
C ILE A 230 13.80 5.27 9.29
N THR A 231 14.17 4.63 10.39
CA THR A 231 14.36 3.16 10.44
C THR A 231 13.07 2.32 10.46
N GLY A 232 11.89 2.93 10.40
CA GLY A 232 10.59 2.24 10.60
C GLY A 232 9.97 1.60 9.34
N HIS A 233 10.65 1.63 8.20
CA HIS A 233 10.05 1.30 6.91
C HIS A 233 10.81 0.17 6.20
N ALA A 234 10.04 -0.74 5.63
CA ALA A 234 10.52 -1.85 4.83
C ALA A 234 9.48 -2.19 3.76
N ALA A 235 9.93 -2.70 2.63
CA ALA A 235 9.06 -3.20 1.57
C ALA A 235 9.27 -4.70 1.37
N PHE A 236 8.20 -5.40 0.98
CA PHE A 236 8.21 -6.85 0.79
C PHE A 236 7.47 -7.24 -0.48
N TYR A 237 7.78 -8.43 -0.99
CA TYR A 237 7.01 -9.10 -2.04
C TYR A 237 6.62 -10.53 -1.63
N ALA A 238 5.62 -11.09 -2.33
CA ALA A 238 5.20 -12.48 -2.24
C ALA A 238 4.70 -12.95 -3.63
N ASP A 239 5.02 -14.21 -3.98
CA ASP A 239 4.71 -14.82 -5.29
C ASP A 239 3.31 -15.45 -5.39
#